data_AF-A0A8T7IUI0-F1
#
_entry.id   AF-A0A8T7IUI0-F1
#
_cell.length_a   1.000
_cell.length_b   1.000
_cell.length_c   1.000
_cell.angle_alpha   90.00
_cell.angle_beta   90.00
_cell.angle_gamma   90.00
#
_symmetry.space_group_name_H-M   'P 1'
#
loop_
_entity.id
_entity.type
_entity.pdbx_description
1 polymer ?
#
loop_
_entity_poly.entity_id
_entity_poly.type
_entity_poly.pdbx_seq_one_letter_code
_entity_poly.pdbx_strand_id
1 'polypeptide(L)'
;MSPLPELSAEDDEVDVVGDASGSEGKTSIMQFPGLILGAVTIFVYVGAEVIAGDTIGLFASNLGVANATSLTSYTMAFMLIGYALGIALIPRVINQETALKASAISGILFSFAVILSNPESTTVSSVLWGWMGAPLLPDTISFIALLGFANALVWPAVWPLALEGLGKFTAKGSALLIMGISGGALLPLVYGVLAESIDGQTAYAVMLPLYAYIAYYAFKGHKKREW
;
A
#
# COMPACT_ATOMS: atom_id res chain seq x y z
N MET A 1 -39.76 -20.97 12.53
CA MET A 1 -38.85 -20.01 11.88
C MET A 1 -38.40 -19.07 12.98
N SER A 2 -37.19 -19.26 13.51
CA SER A 2 -36.65 -18.39 14.56
C SER A 2 -36.35 -17.04 13.90
N PRO A 3 -36.97 -15.92 14.32
CA PRO A 3 -36.59 -14.62 13.80
C PRO A 3 -35.15 -14.36 14.26
N LEU A 4 -34.27 -14.06 13.30
CA LEU A 4 -32.92 -13.60 13.61
C LEU A 4 -33.05 -12.28 14.38
N PRO A 5 -32.25 -12.07 15.44
CA PRO A 5 -32.18 -10.77 16.11
C PRO A 5 -31.83 -9.71 15.07
N GLU A 6 -32.69 -8.72 14.88
CA GLU A 6 -32.35 -7.54 14.10
C GLU A 6 -31.21 -6.85 14.85
N LEU A 7 -30.03 -6.83 14.22
CA LEU A 7 -28.92 -6.02 14.67
C LEU A 7 -29.38 -4.56 14.54
N SER A 8 -29.90 -4.00 15.64
CA SER A 8 -30.10 -2.57 15.79
C SER A 8 -28.75 -1.91 15.49
N ALA A 9 -28.68 -1.17 14.39
CA ALA A 9 -27.50 -0.43 13.97
C ALA A 9 -27.21 0.80 14.87
N GLU A 10 -27.61 0.71 16.14
CA GLU A 10 -27.65 1.80 17.12
C GLU A 10 -26.74 1.56 18.34
N ASP A 11 -26.04 0.42 18.44
CA ASP A 11 -25.20 0.09 19.62
C ASP A 11 -23.71 -0.17 19.30
N ASP A 12 -23.19 0.34 18.19
CA ASP A 12 -21.74 0.40 17.94
C ASP A 12 -21.23 1.85 18.05
N GLU A 13 -21.44 2.48 19.20
CA GLU A 13 -20.61 3.60 19.66
C GLU A 13 -19.22 3.04 20.05
N VAL A 14 -18.45 2.62 19.04
CA VAL A 14 -17.02 2.39 19.23
C VAL A 14 -16.34 3.74 19.23
N ASP A 15 -16.22 4.33 20.42
CA ASP A 15 -15.40 5.51 20.70
C ASP A 15 -13.91 5.20 20.43
N VAL A 16 -13.49 5.29 19.16
CA VAL A 16 -12.07 5.30 18.80
C VAL A 16 -11.63 6.74 18.58
N VAL A 17 -11.02 7.29 19.63
CA VAL A 17 -10.05 8.40 19.68
C VAL A 17 -10.26 9.54 18.66
N GLY A 18 -11.07 10.54 19.04
CA GLY A 18 -11.06 11.84 18.37
C GLY A 18 -12.28 12.68 18.68
N ASP A 19 -12.05 13.89 19.20
CA ASP A 19 -13.04 14.92 19.58
C ASP A 19 -14.21 15.05 18.59
N ALA A 20 -15.45 15.00 19.09
CA ALA A 20 -16.70 14.99 18.33
C ALA A 20 -17.01 16.32 17.61
N SER A 21 -16.11 17.30 17.67
CA SER A 21 -16.28 18.66 17.12
C SER A 21 -16.31 18.72 15.59
N GLY A 22 -15.81 17.69 14.88
CA GLY A 22 -15.84 17.63 13.40
C GLY A 22 -17.15 17.13 12.77
N SER A 23 -18.07 16.61 13.59
CA SER A 23 -19.32 15.95 13.15
C SER A 23 -20.56 16.82 13.28
N GLU A 24 -20.47 17.98 13.94
CA GLU A 24 -21.59 18.90 14.11
C GLU A 24 -22.05 19.46 12.74
N GLY A 25 -23.23 19.03 12.28
CA GLY A 25 -23.88 19.52 11.06
C GLY A 25 -23.66 18.69 9.78
N LYS A 26 -22.79 17.67 9.78
CA LYS A 26 -22.56 16.83 8.58
C LYS A 26 -23.57 15.68 8.51
N THR A 27 -24.25 15.55 7.36
CA THR A 27 -25.32 14.56 7.11
C THR A 27 -24.85 13.37 6.26
N SER A 28 -23.72 13.49 5.57
CA SER A 28 -23.24 12.46 4.64
C SER A 28 -21.73 12.22 4.72
N ILE A 29 -21.33 10.97 4.51
CA ILE A 29 -19.94 10.54 4.48
C ILE A 29 -19.14 11.19 3.35
N MET A 30 -19.83 11.63 2.30
CA MET A 30 -19.25 12.34 1.16
C MET A 30 -18.72 13.74 1.52
N GLN A 31 -19.09 14.27 2.69
CA GLN A 31 -18.63 15.57 3.20
C GLN A 31 -17.27 15.48 3.93
N PHE A 32 -16.67 14.29 3.98
CA PHE A 32 -15.33 14.05 4.52
C PHE A 32 -14.37 13.72 3.36
N PRO A 33 -13.82 14.75 2.67
CA PRO A 33 -12.91 14.53 1.55
C PRO A 33 -11.64 13.78 1.97
N GLY A 34 -11.13 13.98 3.20
CA GLY A 34 -10.02 13.19 3.75
C GLY A 34 -10.30 11.67 3.74
N LEU A 35 -11.52 11.25 4.13
CA LEU A 35 -11.92 9.84 4.09
C LEU A 35 -11.99 9.31 2.66
N ILE A 36 -12.64 10.03 1.73
CA ILE A 36 -12.75 9.59 0.33
C ILE A 36 -11.37 9.48 -0.30
N LEU A 37 -10.53 10.50 -0.12
CA LEU A 37 -9.16 10.48 -0.63
C LEU A 37 -8.34 9.35 0.01
N GLY A 38 -8.58 9.05 1.30
CA GLY A 38 -8.00 7.90 2.00
C GLY A 38 -8.46 6.57 1.41
N ALA A 39 -9.74 6.40 1.10
CA ALA A 39 -10.27 5.19 0.47
C ALA A 39 -9.68 4.97 -0.93
N VAL A 40 -9.56 6.03 -1.73
CA VAL A 40 -8.87 5.98 -3.03
C VAL A 40 -7.37 5.68 -2.83
N THR A 41 -6.76 6.19 -1.76
CA THR A 41 -5.36 5.90 -1.43
C THR A 41 -5.17 4.42 -1.12
N ILE A 42 -6.05 3.82 -0.31
CA ILE A 42 -6.05 2.37 -0.05
C ILE A 42 -6.26 1.61 -1.36
N PHE A 43 -7.17 2.06 -2.23
CA PHE A 43 -7.41 1.43 -3.53
C PHE A 43 -6.16 1.37 -4.41
N VAL A 44 -5.48 2.50 -4.60
CA VAL A 44 -4.25 2.53 -5.41
C VAL A 44 -3.10 1.78 -4.73
N TYR A 45 -3.03 1.85 -3.40
CA TYR A 45 -2.02 1.20 -2.59
C TYR A 45 -2.09 -0.33 -2.69
N VAL A 46 -3.26 -0.92 -2.42
CA VAL A 46 -3.43 -2.38 -2.47
C VAL A 46 -3.15 -2.88 -3.89
N GLY A 47 -3.56 -2.13 -4.91
CA GLY A 47 -3.20 -2.47 -6.29
C GLY A 47 -1.70 -2.47 -6.54
N ALA A 48 -0.98 -1.44 -6.09
CA ALA A 48 0.48 -1.37 -6.21
C ALA A 48 1.17 -2.51 -5.43
N GLU A 49 0.69 -2.85 -4.24
CA GLU A 49 1.23 -3.95 -3.45
C GLU A 49 1.03 -5.30 -4.14
N VAL A 50 -0.19 -5.59 -4.61
CA VAL A 50 -0.50 -6.86 -5.28
C VAL A 50 0.26 -6.96 -6.60
N ILE A 51 0.38 -5.88 -7.38
CA ILE A 51 1.23 -5.88 -8.58
C ILE A 51 2.65 -6.27 -8.17
N ALA A 52 3.28 -5.61 -7.19
CA ALA A 52 4.64 -5.94 -6.77
C ALA A 52 4.78 -7.39 -6.29
N GLY A 53 3.79 -7.90 -5.56
CA GLY A 53 3.75 -9.27 -5.05
C GLY A 53 3.59 -10.35 -6.13
N ASP A 54 2.69 -10.17 -7.09
CA ASP A 54 2.41 -11.14 -8.14
C ASP A 54 3.50 -11.16 -9.21
N THR A 55 4.05 -9.99 -9.52
CA THR A 55 5.02 -9.83 -10.58
C THR A 55 6.42 -10.28 -10.18
N ILE A 56 6.79 -10.22 -8.89
CA ILE A 56 8.15 -10.58 -8.46
C ILE A 56 8.49 -12.03 -8.84
N GLY A 57 7.54 -12.96 -8.69
CA GLY A 57 7.71 -14.36 -9.07
C GLY A 57 7.77 -14.55 -10.59
N LEU A 58 6.94 -13.82 -11.32
CA LEU A 58 6.92 -13.85 -12.79
C LEU A 58 8.21 -13.29 -13.39
N PHE A 59 8.74 -12.17 -12.86
CA PHE A 59 10.03 -11.62 -13.27
C PHE A 59 11.19 -12.53 -12.91
N ALA A 60 11.20 -13.10 -11.70
CA ALA A 60 12.21 -14.07 -11.29
C ALA A 60 12.24 -15.29 -12.23
N SER A 61 11.06 -15.77 -12.64
CA SER A 61 10.94 -16.88 -13.59
C SER A 61 11.41 -16.49 -15.00
N ASN A 62 11.05 -15.29 -15.49
CA ASN A 62 11.45 -14.82 -16.82
C ASN A 62 12.96 -14.56 -16.93
N LEU A 63 13.60 -14.15 -15.84
CA LEU A 63 15.06 -13.93 -15.77
C LEU A 63 15.86 -15.24 -15.58
N GLY A 64 15.20 -16.41 -15.59
CA GLY A 64 15.87 -17.71 -15.52
C GLY A 64 16.47 -18.05 -14.15
N VAL A 65 16.02 -17.39 -13.09
CA VAL A 65 16.52 -17.64 -11.72
C VAL A 65 15.99 -18.98 -11.22
N ALA A 66 16.88 -19.93 -10.94
CA ALA A 66 16.52 -21.19 -10.30
C ALA A 66 15.89 -20.94 -8.91
N ASN A 67 14.77 -21.62 -8.59
CA ASN A 67 13.97 -21.42 -7.36
C ASN A 67 13.23 -20.07 -7.24
N ALA A 68 12.79 -19.46 -8.35
CA ALA A 68 11.95 -18.26 -8.38
C ALA A 68 10.73 -18.28 -7.42
N THR A 69 10.11 -19.46 -7.23
CA THR A 69 8.96 -19.61 -6.33
C THR A 69 9.36 -19.48 -4.85
N SER A 70 10.50 -20.02 -4.44
CA SER A 70 11.00 -19.87 -3.06
C SER A 70 11.43 -18.43 -2.77
N LEU A 71 11.93 -17.73 -3.78
CA LEU A 71 12.28 -16.31 -3.70
C LEU A 71 11.07 -15.40 -3.45
N THR A 72 9.94 -15.75 -4.05
CA THR A 72 8.67 -15.08 -3.78
C THR A 72 8.29 -15.26 -2.32
N SER A 73 8.39 -16.48 -1.77
CA SER A 73 8.11 -16.75 -0.36
C SER A 73 9.04 -15.99 0.60
N TYR A 74 10.34 -15.91 0.29
CA TYR A 74 11.27 -15.12 1.10
C TYR A 74 10.93 -13.62 1.06
N THR A 75 10.60 -13.09 -0.11
CA THR A 75 10.23 -11.67 -0.23
C THR A 75 8.95 -11.36 0.51
N MET A 76 7.94 -12.23 0.40
CA MET A 76 6.70 -12.12 1.17
C MET A 76 6.96 -12.16 2.68
N ALA A 77 7.86 -13.03 3.15
CA ALA A 77 8.24 -13.08 4.57
C ALA A 77 8.93 -11.78 5.03
N PHE A 78 9.86 -11.24 4.24
CA PHE A 78 10.50 -9.95 4.52
C PHE A 78 9.50 -8.78 4.52
N MET A 79 8.53 -8.81 3.60
CA MET A 79 7.46 -7.82 3.56
C MET A 79 6.58 -7.89 4.82
N LEU A 80 6.24 -9.09 5.28
CA LEU A 80 5.48 -9.32 6.52
C LEU A 80 6.25 -8.82 7.76
N ILE A 81 7.57 -9.01 7.79
CA ILE A 81 8.45 -8.42 8.81
C ILE A 81 8.42 -6.89 8.71
N GLY A 82 8.46 -6.32 7.50
CA GLY A 82 8.32 -4.89 7.27
C GLY A 82 7.00 -4.33 7.79
N TYR A 83 5.90 -5.05 7.61
CA TYR A 83 4.59 -4.72 8.19
C TYR A 83 4.63 -4.72 9.72
N ALA A 84 5.15 -5.78 10.33
CA ALA A 84 5.26 -5.89 11.78
C ALA A 84 6.14 -4.77 12.37
N LEU A 85 7.26 -4.47 11.71
CA LEU A 85 8.11 -3.34 12.06
C LEU A 85 7.39 -2.01 11.87
N GLY A 86 6.64 -1.82 10.80
CA GLY A 86 5.86 -0.61 10.57
C GLY A 86 4.83 -0.37 11.66
N ILE A 87 4.05 -1.38 12.00
CA ILE A 87 3.05 -1.32 13.08
C ILE A 87 3.72 -1.05 14.43
N ALA A 88 4.95 -1.54 14.67
CA ALA A 88 5.68 -1.30 15.91
C ALA A 88 6.39 0.07 15.96
N LEU A 89 6.97 0.54 14.85
CA LEU A 89 7.76 1.77 14.77
C LEU A 89 6.89 3.02 14.60
N ILE A 90 5.76 2.94 13.88
CA ILE A 90 4.85 4.07 13.68
C ILE A 90 4.34 4.64 15.02
N PRO A 91 3.74 3.86 15.94
CA PRO A 91 3.22 4.41 17.20
C PRO A 91 4.33 4.86 18.17
N ARG A 92 5.58 4.41 17.97
CA ARG A 92 6.67 4.59 18.95
C ARG A 92 7.73 5.62 18.53
N VAL A 93 7.95 5.83 17.23
CA VAL A 93 9.13 6.59 16.72
C VAL A 93 8.77 7.59 15.62
N ILE A 94 7.73 7.37 14.81
CA ILE A 94 7.49 8.18 13.58
C ILE A 94 6.02 8.63 13.49
N ASN A 95 5.80 9.94 13.34
CA ASN A 95 4.47 10.47 13.03
C ASN A 95 3.89 9.82 11.77
N GLN A 96 2.62 9.44 11.84
CA GLN A 96 1.87 8.76 10.79
C GLN A 96 1.95 9.45 9.42
N GLU A 97 1.88 10.79 9.41
CA GLU A 97 2.09 11.63 8.22
C GLU A 97 3.50 11.47 7.63
N THR A 98 4.53 11.44 8.48
CA THR A 98 5.94 11.29 8.07
C THR A 98 6.22 9.90 7.53
N ALA A 99 5.67 8.86 8.16
CA ALA A 99 5.80 7.48 7.69
C ALA A 99 5.19 7.31 6.28
N LEU A 100 3.99 7.88 6.08
CA LEU A 100 3.31 7.84 4.80
C LEU A 100 4.05 8.63 3.71
N LYS A 101 4.60 9.80 4.03
CA LYS A 101 5.43 10.58 3.09
C LYS A 101 6.71 9.84 2.73
N ALA A 102 7.40 9.26 3.71
CA ALA A 102 8.62 8.51 3.48
C ALA A 102 8.37 7.32 2.56
N SER A 103 7.30 6.57 2.82
CA SER A 103 6.86 5.45 1.99
C SER A 103 6.48 5.87 0.56
N ALA A 104 5.74 6.97 0.40
CA ALA A 104 5.35 7.45 -0.92
C ALA A 104 6.57 7.90 -1.75
N ILE A 105 7.52 8.60 -1.12
CA ILE A 105 8.75 9.05 -1.79
C ILE A 105 9.63 7.85 -2.15
N SER A 106 9.83 6.91 -1.24
CA SER A 106 10.61 5.70 -1.53
C SER A 106 9.94 4.84 -2.60
N GLY A 107 8.61 4.75 -2.60
CA GLY A 107 7.82 4.09 -3.65
C GLY A 107 8.05 4.66 -5.04
N ILE A 108 8.05 5.99 -5.18
CA ILE A 108 8.39 6.67 -6.44
C ILE A 108 9.84 6.38 -6.84
N LEU A 109 10.78 6.52 -5.91
CA LEU A 109 12.21 6.31 -6.17
C LEU A 109 12.50 4.86 -6.61
N PHE A 110 11.93 3.87 -5.92
CA PHE A 110 12.09 2.46 -6.27
C PHE A 110 11.39 2.12 -7.59
N SER A 111 10.23 2.70 -7.89
CA SER A 111 9.58 2.53 -9.19
C SER A 111 10.45 3.06 -10.35
N PHE A 112 11.08 4.22 -10.16
CA PHE A 112 12.08 4.72 -11.12
C PHE A 112 13.32 3.82 -11.20
N ALA A 113 13.79 3.30 -10.07
CA ALA A 113 14.93 2.39 -10.04
C ALA A 113 14.63 1.09 -10.80
N VAL A 114 13.43 0.52 -10.69
CA VAL A 114 13.00 -0.65 -11.47
C VAL A 114 13.05 -0.38 -12.98
N ILE A 115 12.59 0.80 -13.42
CA ILE A 115 12.59 1.16 -14.85
C ILE A 115 14.02 1.38 -15.37
N LEU A 116 14.90 1.98 -14.57
CA LEU A 116 16.29 2.30 -14.96
C LEU A 116 17.28 1.16 -14.69
N SER A 117 16.87 0.12 -13.97
CA SER A 117 17.74 -0.99 -13.58
C SER A 117 18.10 -1.88 -14.76
N ASN A 118 19.37 -2.31 -14.81
CA ASN A 118 19.76 -3.37 -15.73
C ASN A 118 19.40 -4.74 -15.14
N PRO A 119 18.62 -5.57 -15.85
CA PRO A 119 18.19 -6.90 -15.36
C PRO A 119 19.34 -7.91 -15.24
N GLU A 120 20.53 -7.61 -15.78
CA GLU A 120 21.72 -8.48 -15.68
C GLU A 120 22.62 -8.16 -14.47
N SER A 121 22.45 -6.99 -13.83
CA SER A 121 23.26 -6.61 -12.68
C SER A 121 22.68 -7.20 -11.39
N THR A 122 23.55 -7.71 -10.51
CA THR A 122 23.20 -8.29 -9.20
C THR A 122 23.83 -7.53 -8.03
N THR A 123 24.28 -6.30 -8.31
CA THR A 123 25.10 -5.49 -7.39
C THR A 123 24.31 -5.08 -6.15
N VAL A 124 23.04 -4.71 -6.30
CA VAL A 124 22.15 -4.29 -5.22
C VAL A 124 21.86 -5.46 -4.27
N SER A 125 21.55 -6.62 -4.82
CA SER A 125 21.32 -7.85 -4.05
C SER A 125 22.56 -8.25 -3.23
N SER A 126 23.75 -8.15 -3.83
CA SER A 126 25.01 -8.49 -3.16
C SER A 126 25.31 -7.61 -1.94
N VAL A 127 24.99 -6.31 -2.04
CA VAL A 127 25.21 -5.34 -0.96
C VAL A 127 24.18 -5.47 0.15
N LEU A 128 22.90 -5.69 -0.21
CA LEU A 128 21.81 -5.70 0.77
C LEU A 128 21.76 -6.97 1.62
N TRP A 129 21.93 -8.14 0.99
CA TRP A 129 21.82 -9.44 1.68
C TRP A 129 22.81 -10.49 1.18
N GLY A 130 23.67 -10.18 0.21
CA GLY A 130 24.74 -11.09 -0.20
C GLY A 130 25.69 -11.44 0.95
N TRP A 131 25.88 -10.52 1.91
CA TRP A 131 26.62 -10.75 3.15
C TRP A 131 25.94 -11.76 4.10
N MET A 132 24.65 -12.03 3.91
CA MET A 132 23.85 -12.96 4.69
C MET A 132 23.78 -14.37 4.06
N GLY A 133 24.49 -14.60 2.94
CA GLY A 133 24.52 -15.88 2.23
C GLY A 133 23.26 -16.20 1.42
N ALA A 134 22.39 -15.21 1.19
CA ALA A 134 21.20 -15.35 0.37
C ALA A 134 21.53 -15.31 -1.14
N PRO A 135 20.70 -15.94 -2.00
CA PRO A 135 20.95 -15.97 -3.44
C PRO A 135 20.99 -14.55 -4.04
N LEU A 136 21.94 -14.35 -4.95
CA LEU A 136 22.09 -13.09 -5.69
C LEU A 136 20.94 -12.98 -6.69
N LEU A 137 20.17 -11.89 -6.58
CA LEU A 137 19.07 -11.58 -7.46
C LEU A 137 19.41 -10.43 -8.39
N PRO A 138 18.82 -10.43 -9.61
CA PRO A 138 18.75 -9.25 -10.46
C PRO A 138 18.32 -8.01 -9.68
N ASP A 139 18.97 -6.90 -9.95
CA ASP A 139 18.72 -5.62 -9.27
C ASP A 139 17.25 -5.21 -9.39
N THR A 140 16.61 -5.50 -10.52
CA THR A 140 15.17 -5.28 -10.74
C THR A 140 14.31 -5.96 -9.67
N ILE A 141 14.60 -7.22 -9.33
CA ILE A 141 13.87 -7.98 -8.30
C ILE A 141 14.13 -7.41 -6.92
N SER A 142 15.37 -7.00 -6.64
CA SER A 142 15.71 -6.36 -5.38
C SER A 142 14.98 -5.04 -5.16
N PHE A 143 14.83 -4.22 -6.20
CA PHE A 143 14.06 -2.99 -6.11
C PHE A 143 12.55 -3.24 -5.92
N ILE A 144 12.01 -4.30 -6.54
CA ILE A 144 10.61 -4.72 -6.31
C ILE A 144 10.41 -5.18 -4.86
N ALA A 145 11.37 -5.92 -4.29
CA ALA A 145 11.32 -6.33 -2.88
C ALA A 145 11.39 -5.10 -1.93
N LEU A 146 12.27 -4.14 -2.22
CA LEU A 146 12.36 -2.89 -1.47
C LEU A 146 11.09 -2.03 -1.63
N LEU A 147 10.45 -2.07 -2.80
CA LEU A 147 9.16 -1.44 -3.06
C LEU A 147 8.06 -2.05 -2.16
N GLY A 148 8.03 -3.38 -2.04
CA GLY A 148 7.14 -4.09 -1.10
C GLY A 148 7.38 -3.69 0.36
N PHE A 149 8.65 -3.55 0.76
CA PHE A 149 9.00 -3.06 2.10
C PHE A 149 8.56 -1.61 2.33
N ALA A 150 8.75 -0.73 1.34
CA ALA A 150 8.27 0.65 1.41
C ALA A 150 6.74 0.71 1.55
N ASN A 151 6.03 -0.16 0.83
CA ASN A 151 4.57 -0.24 0.87
C ASN A 151 4.02 -0.65 2.22
N ALA A 152 4.67 -1.55 2.94
CA ALA A 152 4.17 -2.12 4.19
C ALA A 152 3.77 -1.07 5.26
N LEU A 153 4.31 0.15 5.17
CA LEU A 153 4.03 1.26 6.08
C LEU A 153 2.77 2.07 5.72
N VAL A 154 2.27 1.98 4.48
CA VAL A 154 1.16 2.80 3.98
C VAL A 154 -0.15 2.42 4.65
N TRP A 155 -0.48 1.12 4.70
CA TRP A 155 -1.74 0.65 5.29
C TRP A 155 -1.96 1.12 6.75
N PRO A 156 -1.02 0.83 7.70
CA PRO A 156 -1.18 1.28 9.08
C PRO A 156 -1.10 2.81 9.23
N ALA A 157 -0.52 3.52 8.24
CA ALA A 157 -0.46 4.97 8.28
C ALA A 157 -1.74 5.62 7.72
N VAL A 158 -2.31 5.12 6.62
CA VAL A 158 -3.51 5.71 6.00
C VAL A 158 -4.75 5.48 6.86
N TRP A 159 -4.86 4.31 7.50
CA TRP A 159 -6.07 3.92 8.23
C TRP A 159 -6.46 4.90 9.34
N PRO A 160 -5.60 5.26 10.30
CA PRO A 160 -5.98 6.22 11.35
C PRO A 160 -6.08 7.65 10.81
N LEU A 161 -5.32 8.01 9.77
CA LEU A 161 -5.36 9.33 9.12
C LEU A 161 -6.69 9.57 8.38
N ALA A 162 -7.25 8.53 7.76
CA ALA A 162 -8.51 8.61 7.02
C ALA A 162 -9.75 8.61 7.94
N LEU A 163 -9.63 8.03 9.13
CA LEU A 163 -10.71 7.94 10.12
C LEU A 163 -10.69 9.07 11.16
N GLU A 164 -9.69 9.95 11.12
CA GLU A 164 -9.56 11.06 12.05
C GLU A 164 -10.76 12.03 11.96
N GLY A 165 -11.46 12.23 13.08
CA GLY A 165 -12.53 13.23 13.19
C GLY A 165 -13.88 12.83 12.58
N LEU A 166 -14.11 11.53 12.31
CA LEU A 166 -15.37 11.02 11.76
C LEU A 166 -16.46 10.76 12.82
N GLY A 167 -16.09 10.54 14.09
CA GLY A 167 -17.03 10.25 15.18
C GLY A 167 -18.01 9.13 14.81
N LYS A 168 -19.32 9.44 14.82
CA LYS A 168 -20.42 8.52 14.45
C LYS A 168 -20.32 7.92 13.03
N PHE A 169 -19.52 8.52 12.14
CA PHE A 169 -19.34 8.02 10.77
C PHE A 169 -18.16 7.06 10.61
N THR A 170 -17.38 6.79 11.68
CA THR A 170 -16.17 5.96 11.63
C THR A 170 -16.45 4.53 11.14
N ALA A 171 -17.55 3.91 11.57
CA ALA A 171 -17.94 2.57 11.11
C ALA A 171 -18.18 2.53 9.59
N LYS A 172 -18.97 3.49 9.07
CA LYS A 172 -19.20 3.62 7.62
C LYS A 172 -17.93 4.00 6.85
N GLY A 173 -17.06 4.81 7.45
CA GLY A 173 -15.78 5.21 6.86
C GLY A 173 -14.84 4.02 6.73
N SER A 174 -14.75 3.21 7.76
CA SER A 174 -13.96 1.98 7.76
C SER A 174 -14.46 0.99 6.70
N ALA A 175 -15.79 0.85 6.56
CA ALA A 175 -16.37 0.05 5.48
C ALA A 175 -15.96 0.55 4.08
N LEU A 176 -15.90 1.87 3.88
CA LEU A 176 -15.43 2.46 2.62
C LEU A 176 -13.94 2.17 2.37
N LEU A 177 -13.09 2.23 3.39
CA LEU A 177 -11.67 1.85 3.28
C LEU A 177 -11.52 0.37 2.89
N ILE A 178 -12.32 -0.52 3.48
CA ILE A 178 -12.32 -1.96 3.17
C ILE A 178 -12.75 -2.19 1.72
N MET A 179 -13.75 -1.47 1.21
CA MET A 179 -14.12 -1.55 -0.21
C MET A 179 -12.96 -1.16 -1.14
N GLY A 180 -12.06 -0.28 -0.68
CA GLY A 180 -10.83 0.09 -1.39
C GLY A 180 -9.91 -1.10 -1.68
N ILE A 181 -9.95 -2.19 -0.89
CA ILE A 181 -9.13 -3.40 -1.11
C ILE A 181 -9.38 -4.02 -2.49
N SER A 182 -10.55 -3.76 -3.10
CA SER A 182 -10.87 -4.19 -4.47
C SER A 182 -9.87 -3.70 -5.53
N GLY A 183 -9.11 -2.63 -5.27
CA GLY A 183 -8.02 -2.17 -6.15
C GLY A 183 -6.92 -3.21 -6.36
N GLY A 184 -6.73 -4.11 -5.39
CA GLY A 184 -5.83 -5.26 -5.48
C GLY A 184 -6.20 -6.28 -6.55
N ALA A 185 -7.46 -6.33 -7.00
CA ALA A 185 -7.85 -7.20 -8.11
C ALA A 185 -7.84 -6.44 -9.45
N LEU A 186 -8.21 -5.15 -9.43
CA LEU A 186 -8.37 -4.36 -10.66
C LEU A 186 -7.03 -3.89 -11.24
N LEU A 187 -6.12 -3.38 -10.41
CA LEU A 187 -4.88 -2.80 -10.91
C LEU A 187 -3.87 -3.84 -11.44
N PRO A 188 -3.73 -5.05 -10.86
CA PRO A 188 -2.91 -6.10 -11.45
C PRO A 188 -3.40 -6.56 -12.83
N LEU A 189 -4.72 -6.56 -13.07
CA LEU A 189 -5.27 -6.87 -14.39
C LEU A 189 -4.83 -5.82 -15.42
N VAL A 190 -4.90 -4.53 -15.06
CA VAL A 190 -4.42 -3.44 -15.92
C VAL A 190 -2.92 -3.57 -16.18
N TYR A 191 -2.13 -3.88 -15.15
CA TYR A 191 -0.70 -4.13 -15.29
C TYR A 191 -0.43 -5.30 -16.23
N GLY A 192 -1.15 -6.42 -16.09
CA GLY A 192 -0.96 -7.61 -16.92
C GLY A 192 -1.16 -7.31 -18.41
N VAL A 193 -2.25 -6.60 -18.76
CA VAL A 193 -2.52 -6.19 -20.15
C VAL A 193 -1.43 -5.25 -20.70
N LEU A 194 -0.90 -4.35 -19.85
CA LEU A 194 0.23 -3.50 -20.24
C LEU A 194 1.52 -4.30 -20.42
N ALA A 195 1.81 -5.25 -19.52
CA ALA A 195 3.01 -6.08 -19.57
C ALA A 195 3.06 -6.95 -20.84
N GLU A 196 1.91 -7.38 -21.36
CA GLU A 196 1.81 -8.07 -22.66
C GLU A 196 2.15 -7.16 -23.86
N SER A 197 2.03 -5.83 -23.72
CA SER A 197 2.13 -4.89 -24.83
C SER A 197 3.45 -4.11 -24.92
N ILE A 198 4.09 -3.78 -23.79
CA ILE A 198 5.19 -2.78 -23.72
C ILE A 198 6.44 -3.24 -22.94
N ASP A 199 6.57 -4.54 -22.68
CA ASP A 199 7.59 -5.16 -21.81
C ASP A 199 7.28 -4.97 -20.31
N GLY A 200 7.49 -6.04 -19.53
CA GLY A 200 7.14 -6.07 -18.12
C GLY A 200 7.88 -5.02 -17.29
N GLN A 201 9.13 -4.70 -17.65
CA GLN A 201 9.91 -3.71 -16.92
C GLN A 201 9.38 -2.29 -17.14
N THR A 202 8.96 -1.97 -18.37
CA THR A 202 8.31 -0.68 -18.68
C THR A 202 6.89 -0.62 -18.10
N ALA A 203 6.19 -1.75 -18.00
CA ALA A 203 4.86 -1.82 -17.39
C ALA A 203 4.84 -1.36 -15.92
N TYR A 204 5.99 -1.39 -15.21
CA TYR A 204 6.13 -0.79 -13.88
C TYR A 204 5.92 0.73 -13.86
N ALA A 205 5.91 1.40 -15.01
CA ALA A 205 5.49 2.80 -15.10
C ALA A 205 4.07 3.02 -14.56
N VAL A 206 3.20 2.00 -14.51
CA VAL A 206 1.88 2.09 -13.87
C VAL A 206 1.96 2.38 -12.37
N MET A 207 3.05 2.01 -11.70
CA MET A 207 3.27 2.31 -10.29
C MET A 207 3.45 3.81 -10.03
N LEU A 208 4.07 4.53 -10.96
CA LEU A 208 4.39 5.95 -10.80
C LEU A 208 3.15 6.82 -10.52
N PRO A 209 2.06 6.77 -11.31
CA PRO A 209 0.84 7.51 -10.99
C PRO A 209 0.17 7.05 -9.69
N LEU A 210 0.27 5.75 -9.33
CA LEU A 210 -0.28 5.22 -8.09
C LEU A 210 0.44 5.82 -6.88
N TYR A 211 1.77 5.78 -6.86
CA TYR A 211 2.56 6.40 -5.79
C TYR A 211 2.50 7.91 -5.79
N ALA A 212 2.37 8.56 -6.95
CA ALA A 212 2.13 9.99 -7.02
C ALA A 212 0.81 10.37 -6.32
N TYR A 213 -0.23 9.54 -6.44
CA TYR A 213 -1.48 9.74 -5.73
C TYR A 213 -1.32 9.51 -4.21
N ILE A 214 -0.63 8.45 -3.80
CA ILE A 214 -0.33 8.20 -2.37
C ILE A 214 0.46 9.39 -1.78
N ALA A 215 1.44 9.92 -2.51
CA ALA A 215 2.18 11.11 -2.12
C ALA A 215 1.24 12.33 -2.00
N TYR A 216 0.36 12.56 -2.98
CA TYR A 216 -0.62 13.65 -2.90
C TYR A 216 -1.48 13.55 -1.63
N TYR A 217 -1.94 12.35 -1.28
CA TYR A 217 -2.67 12.12 -0.03
C TYR A 217 -1.81 12.41 1.21
N ALA A 218 -0.57 11.91 1.21
CA ALA A 218 0.41 12.10 2.29
C ALA A 218 0.78 13.57 2.54
N PHE A 219 0.79 14.42 1.52
CA PHE A 219 1.15 15.84 1.64
C PHE A 219 -0.04 16.77 1.87
N LYS A 220 -1.15 16.52 1.16
CA LYS A 220 -2.28 17.47 1.10
C LYS A 220 -3.63 16.81 1.35
N GLY A 221 -3.83 15.58 0.87
CA GLY A 221 -5.14 14.93 0.92
C GLY A 221 -5.64 14.64 2.33
N HIS A 222 -4.77 14.21 3.25
CA HIS A 222 -5.19 13.87 4.62
C HIS A 222 -5.61 15.10 5.47
N LYS A 223 -5.19 16.31 5.10
CA LYS A 223 -5.56 17.55 5.83
C LYS A 223 -6.86 18.17 5.35
N LYS A 224 -7.48 17.64 4.27
CA LYS A 224 -8.74 18.18 3.74
C LYS A 224 -9.92 17.76 4.61
N ARG A 225 -10.48 18.73 5.34
CA ARG A 225 -11.67 18.55 6.18
C ARG A 225 -12.98 18.96 5.50
N GLU A 226 -12.90 19.78 4.44
CA GLU A 226 -14.02 20.29 3.64
C GLU A 226 -13.61 20.36 2.16
N TRP A 227 -14.58 20.39 1.24
CA TRP A 227 -14.38 20.36 -0.21
C TRP A 227 -13.83 21.69 -0.75
#